data_AF-A0A9E1YEB4-F1
#
_entry.id   AF-A0A9E1YEB4-F1
#
_cell.length_a   1.000
_cell.length_b   1.000
_cell.length_c   1.000
_cell.angle_alpha   90.00
_cell.angle_beta   90.00
_cell.angle_gamma   90.00
#
_symmetry.space_group_name_H-M   'P 1'
#
loop_
_entity.id
_entity.type
_entity.pdbx_description
1 polymer ?
#
loop_
_entity_poly.entity_id
_entity_poly.type
_entity_poly.pdbx_seq_one_letter_code
_entity_poly.pdbx_strand_id
1 'polypeptide(L)'
;MRRKTETTPPTITLQRGVSIVSTARHTVYGQAIDPSGVAIVEVNGKEATLDSKGNFTANILLTPGSNSIQIVAIDKYENQAIKTIVLTREQGQTASAPRPIQQTLNTGKYHALIIGVEDYQHDSIEDLAEPLKDAQKVKQILQNTYTFDPRDVRLLSSPKRDEILDELDRLSNTLTEQDNLLIFYAGHGYWDPKNKQGYWLPSDARENRRRDWISNSTIVDYLSSIKSKHTLLISDACFSGGIFKTRSAFSETPDHDTNALYDLPSRKAMTSGTLRLVPDRSVFVEYMVKRLSNNPDKYLSSQDLFTRFRKAAANNSPIEGLVPQWGEVQRAGDEGGDFIFVRR
;
A
#
# COMPACT_ATOMS: atom_id res chain seq x y z
N MET A 1 39.24 -23.83 -2.91
CA MET A 1 38.42 -22.86 -3.68
C MET A 1 38.81 -21.45 -3.24
N ARG A 2 39.51 -20.68 -4.07
CA ARG A 2 39.87 -19.29 -3.76
C ARG A 2 38.60 -18.43 -3.84
N ARG A 3 38.08 -17.95 -2.70
CA ARG A 3 37.05 -16.92 -2.64
C ARG A 3 37.64 -15.62 -3.20
N LYS A 4 36.91 -14.95 -4.08
CA LYS A 4 37.31 -13.72 -4.77
C LYS A 4 37.66 -12.62 -3.75
N THR A 5 38.80 -11.97 -3.95
CA THR A 5 39.47 -11.04 -3.02
C THR A 5 39.32 -9.58 -3.46
N GLU A 6 38.17 -9.21 -4.04
CA GLU A 6 37.95 -7.83 -4.45
C GLU A 6 37.48 -6.99 -3.27
N THR A 7 38.25 -5.96 -2.94
CA THR A 7 38.01 -5.07 -1.79
C THR A 7 37.93 -3.61 -2.21
N THR A 8 38.05 -3.32 -3.51
CA THR A 8 38.05 -1.96 -4.04
C THR A 8 36.61 -1.51 -4.26
N PRO A 9 36.19 -0.35 -3.72
CA PRO A 9 34.85 0.17 -3.95
C PRO A 9 34.70 0.83 -5.35
N PRO A 10 33.47 0.94 -5.88
CA PRO A 10 33.19 1.63 -7.14
C PRO A 10 33.68 3.08 -7.18
N THR A 11 33.95 3.59 -8.38
CA THR A 11 34.20 5.03 -8.61
C THR A 11 32.95 5.72 -9.13
N ILE A 12 32.52 6.81 -8.46
CA ILE A 12 31.37 7.63 -8.86
C ILE A 12 31.82 8.94 -9.52
N THR A 13 31.51 9.07 -10.81
CA THR A 13 31.69 10.30 -11.60
C THR A 13 30.32 10.92 -11.87
N LEU A 14 30.19 12.23 -11.68
CA LEU A 14 28.95 12.94 -12.01
C LEU A 14 29.18 13.74 -13.28
N GLN A 15 28.18 13.83 -14.16
CA GLN A 15 28.25 14.78 -15.26
C GLN A 15 28.22 16.20 -14.64
N ARG A 16 29.12 17.09 -15.09
CA ARG A 16 29.13 18.48 -14.61
C ARG A 16 27.76 19.12 -14.90
N GLY A 17 26.97 19.31 -13.85
CA GLY A 17 25.66 19.93 -13.88
C GLY A 17 25.62 21.10 -12.89
N VAL A 18 24.80 22.10 -13.23
CA VAL A 18 24.71 23.40 -12.56
C VAL A 18 24.45 23.23 -11.05
N SER A 19 25.28 23.84 -10.19
CA SER A 19 25.09 23.83 -8.72
C SER A 19 23.86 24.62 -8.26
N ILE A 20 23.24 25.36 -9.18
CA ILE A 20 22.09 26.23 -8.97
C ILE A 20 21.00 25.85 -9.96
N VAL A 21 19.79 25.61 -9.46
CA VAL A 21 18.67 25.14 -10.27
C VAL A 21 17.40 25.91 -9.93
N SER A 22 16.59 26.25 -10.93
CA SER A 22 15.34 26.98 -10.75
C SER A 22 14.11 26.07 -10.62
N THR A 23 14.25 24.79 -10.99
CA THR A 23 13.16 23.81 -10.99
C THR A 23 13.12 22.99 -9.69
N ALA A 24 11.92 22.58 -9.27
CA ALA A 24 11.75 21.70 -8.12
C ALA A 24 12.19 20.27 -8.43
N ARG A 25 11.91 19.76 -9.64
CA ARG A 25 12.39 18.44 -10.08
C ARG A 25 13.73 18.61 -10.77
N HIS A 26 14.69 17.79 -10.38
CA HIS A 26 16.01 17.74 -10.99
C HIS A 26 16.40 16.29 -11.24
N THR A 27 17.11 16.03 -12.33
CA THR A 27 17.61 14.69 -12.65
C THR A 27 19.10 14.67 -12.42
N VAL A 28 19.56 13.76 -11.55
CA VAL A 28 20.97 13.49 -11.30
C VAL A 28 21.45 12.52 -12.37
N TYR A 29 22.52 12.90 -13.06
CA TYR A 29 23.20 12.07 -14.06
C TYR A 29 24.63 11.78 -13.61
N GLY A 30 25.05 10.53 -13.73
CA GLY A 30 26.42 10.14 -13.44
C GLY A 30 26.80 8.80 -14.02
N GLN A 31 28.00 8.36 -13.69
CA GLN A 31 28.56 7.06 -14.03
C GLN A 31 29.20 6.44 -12.79
N ALA A 32 28.86 5.20 -12.50
CA ALA A 32 29.49 4.37 -11.48
C ALA A 32 30.24 3.22 -12.17
N ILE A 33 31.53 3.09 -11.92
CA ILE A 33 32.38 2.09 -12.55
C ILE A 33 33.13 1.30 -11.49
N ASP A 34 33.14 -0.02 -11.64
CA ASP A 34 33.97 -0.92 -10.85
C ASP A 34 34.49 -2.06 -11.76
N PRO A 35 35.75 -2.53 -11.63
CA PRO A 35 36.27 -3.66 -12.42
C PRO A 35 35.45 -4.95 -12.28
N SER A 36 34.81 -5.17 -11.14
CA SER A 36 33.89 -6.30 -10.90
C SER A 36 32.46 -6.07 -11.42
N GLY A 37 32.16 -4.82 -11.74
CA GLY A 37 30.85 -4.31 -12.11
C GLY A 37 30.08 -3.77 -10.91
N VAL A 38 29.28 -2.74 -11.16
CA VAL A 38 28.39 -2.13 -10.17
C VAL A 38 27.10 -2.93 -10.11
N ALA A 39 26.67 -3.32 -8.92
CA ALA A 39 25.42 -4.04 -8.69
C ALA A 39 24.24 -3.06 -8.59
N ILE A 40 24.41 -1.95 -7.88
CA ILE A 40 23.35 -0.96 -7.65
C ILE A 40 23.93 0.44 -7.45
N VAL A 41 23.17 1.46 -7.84
CA VAL A 41 23.39 2.86 -7.45
C VAL A 41 22.13 3.36 -6.77
N GLU A 42 22.27 4.01 -5.63
CA GLU A 42 21.20 4.69 -4.91
C GLU A 42 21.45 6.20 -4.86
N VAL A 43 20.38 7.00 -4.97
CA VAL A 43 20.39 8.45 -4.78
C VAL A 43 19.38 8.78 -3.69
N ASN A 44 19.86 9.35 -2.57
CA ASN A 44 19.10 9.57 -1.34
C ASN A 44 18.39 8.29 -0.83
N GLY A 45 19.05 7.13 -0.95
CA GLY A 45 18.53 5.83 -0.53
C GLY A 45 17.49 5.22 -1.48
N LYS A 46 17.29 5.79 -2.68
CA LYS A 46 16.44 5.23 -3.75
C LYS A 46 17.29 4.73 -4.91
N GLU A 47 17.02 3.50 -5.36
CA GLU A 47 17.71 2.91 -6.51
C GLU A 47 17.53 3.77 -7.79
N ALA A 48 18.65 4.07 -8.44
CA ALA A 48 18.74 4.78 -9.71
C ALA A 48 18.66 3.80 -10.88
N THR A 49 18.23 4.27 -12.06
CA THR A 49 18.37 3.45 -13.27
C THR A 49 19.85 3.32 -13.59
N LEU A 50 20.37 2.11 -13.81
CA LEU A 50 21.78 1.86 -14.12
C LEU A 50 21.89 1.04 -15.42
N ASP A 51 22.64 1.56 -16.40
CA ASP A 51 22.89 0.84 -17.65
C ASP A 51 24.13 -0.06 -17.59
N SER A 52 24.31 -0.91 -18.62
CA SER A 52 25.45 -1.84 -18.71
C SER A 52 26.82 -1.17 -18.87
N LYS A 53 26.84 0.15 -19.13
CA LYS A 53 28.06 0.98 -19.22
C LYS A 53 28.34 1.74 -17.91
N GLY A 54 27.52 1.51 -16.88
CA GLY A 54 27.65 2.16 -15.58
C GLY A 54 27.00 3.53 -15.49
N ASN A 55 26.29 4.00 -16.52
CA ASN A 55 25.61 5.29 -16.45
C ASN A 55 24.35 5.14 -15.59
N PHE A 56 24.15 6.09 -14.68
CA PHE A 56 22.97 6.12 -13.84
C PHE A 56 22.18 7.42 -13.96
N THR A 57 20.86 7.31 -13.78
CA THR A 57 19.96 8.46 -13.69
C THR A 57 18.97 8.33 -12.53
N ALA A 58 18.72 9.42 -11.83
CA ALA A 58 17.76 9.47 -10.73
C ALA A 58 17.05 10.82 -10.69
N ASN A 59 15.72 10.80 -10.56
CA ASN A 59 14.92 12.00 -10.37
C ASN A 59 14.81 12.33 -8.89
N ILE A 60 15.16 13.56 -8.52
CA ILE A 60 15.11 14.09 -7.16
C ILE A 60 14.22 15.34 -7.10
N LEU A 61 13.64 15.58 -5.93
CA LEU A 61 12.90 16.79 -5.62
C LEU A 61 13.75 17.69 -4.74
N LEU A 62 13.87 18.96 -5.12
CA LEU A 62 14.67 19.97 -4.43
C LEU A 62 13.78 20.99 -3.73
N THR A 63 14.10 21.26 -2.48
CA THR A 63 13.52 22.36 -1.70
C THR A 63 14.24 23.68 -2.02
N PRO A 64 13.60 24.86 -1.89
CA PRO A 64 14.30 26.15 -1.95
C PRO A 64 15.52 26.18 -1.02
N GLY A 65 16.64 26.70 -1.50
CA GLY A 65 17.90 26.71 -0.75
C GLY A 65 18.74 25.45 -0.96
N SER A 66 19.60 25.13 0.00
CA SER A 66 20.63 24.10 -0.11
C SER A 66 20.07 22.70 0.13
N ASN A 67 20.27 21.79 -0.82
CA ASN A 67 19.86 20.39 -0.74
C ASN A 67 21.11 19.49 -0.80
N SER A 68 21.29 18.64 0.21
CA SER A 68 22.36 17.64 0.24
C SER A 68 21.87 16.34 -0.41
N ILE A 69 22.53 15.93 -1.49
CA ILE A 69 22.18 14.72 -2.26
C ILE A 69 23.29 13.70 -2.08
N GLN A 70 22.95 12.54 -1.52
CA GLN A 70 23.87 11.42 -1.31
C GLN A 70 23.69 10.39 -2.42
N ILE A 71 24.78 10.01 -3.07
CA ILE A 71 24.86 8.94 -4.06
C ILE A 71 25.68 7.80 -3.47
N VAL A 72 25.14 6.59 -3.47
CA VAL A 72 25.81 5.37 -3.01
C VAL A 72 25.92 4.40 -4.19
N ALA A 73 27.12 3.92 -4.50
CA ALA A 73 27.33 2.87 -5.50
C ALA A 73 27.89 1.63 -4.80
N ILE A 74 27.32 0.46 -5.11
CA ILE A 74 27.69 -0.82 -4.50
C ILE A 74 28.11 -1.79 -5.61
N ASP A 75 29.28 -2.43 -5.47
CA ASP A 75 29.74 -3.45 -6.41
C ASP A 75 29.11 -4.83 -6.16
N LYS A 76 29.49 -5.84 -6.96
CA LYS A 76 29.00 -7.22 -6.81
C LYS A 76 29.57 -7.98 -5.59
N TYR A 77 30.52 -7.39 -4.88
CA TYR A 77 31.13 -7.92 -3.67
C TYR A 77 30.78 -7.10 -2.43
N GLU A 78 29.78 -6.22 -2.53
CA GLU A 78 29.24 -5.37 -1.47
C GLU A 78 30.17 -4.23 -1.01
N ASN A 79 31.23 -3.92 -1.76
CA ASN A 79 32.05 -2.73 -1.51
C ASN A 79 31.27 -1.47 -1.91
N GLN A 80 31.34 -0.43 -1.07
CA GLN A 80 30.52 0.77 -1.23
C GLN A 80 31.37 2.03 -1.46
N ALA A 81 30.90 2.88 -2.37
CA ALA A 81 31.36 4.24 -2.50
C ALA A 81 30.21 5.22 -2.24
N ILE A 82 30.51 6.29 -1.50
CA ILE A 82 29.55 7.33 -1.16
C ILE A 82 30.06 8.66 -1.71
N LYS A 83 29.18 9.39 -2.39
CA LYS A 83 29.46 10.74 -2.89
C LYS A 83 28.31 11.67 -2.54
N THR A 84 28.62 12.79 -1.90
CA THR A 84 27.62 13.81 -1.56
C THR A 84 27.84 15.05 -2.41
N ILE A 85 26.75 15.59 -2.96
CA ILE A 85 26.73 16.89 -3.63
C ILE A 85 25.74 17.83 -2.97
N VAL A 86 25.93 19.13 -3.17
CA VAL A 86 25.01 20.16 -2.71
C VAL A 86 24.41 20.85 -3.92
N LEU A 87 23.09 20.88 -4.02
CA LEU A 87 22.34 21.61 -5.04
C LEU A 87 21.54 22.74 -4.38
N THR A 88 21.75 23.96 -4.85
CA THR A 88 21.03 25.14 -4.34
C THR A 88 19.89 25.50 -5.28
N ARG A 89 18.65 25.53 -4.78
CA ARG A 89 17.51 25.99 -5.57
C ARG A 89 17.23 27.47 -5.31
N GLU A 90 17.25 28.30 -6.35
CA GLU A 90 16.98 29.75 -6.23
C GLU A 90 15.52 30.05 -5.84
N GLN A 91 15.32 31.09 -5.02
CA GLN A 91 14.00 31.65 -4.71
C GLN A 91 13.63 32.69 -5.78
N GLY A 92 12.64 32.41 -6.63
CA GLY A 92 12.09 33.39 -7.56
C GLY A 92 11.30 34.49 -6.85
N GLN A 93 11.57 35.76 -7.17
CA GLN A 93 10.87 36.94 -6.64
C GLN A 93 9.52 37.19 -7.37
N THR A 94 8.42 36.83 -6.70
CA THR A 94 7.09 37.46 -6.62
C THR A 94 6.41 38.07 -7.86
N ALA A 95 5.55 37.29 -8.53
CA ALA A 95 4.11 37.64 -8.48
C ALA A 95 3.61 37.05 -7.17
N SER A 96 2.95 37.85 -6.31
CA SER A 96 2.46 37.48 -4.97
C SER A 96 2.56 35.98 -4.71
N ALA A 97 3.61 35.56 -4.00
CA ALA A 97 3.76 34.16 -3.66
C ALA A 97 2.42 33.74 -3.08
N PRO A 98 1.74 32.70 -3.62
CA PRO A 98 0.85 31.97 -2.76
C PRO A 98 1.69 31.73 -1.50
N ARG A 99 1.12 31.95 -0.32
CA ARG A 99 1.62 31.31 0.89
C ARG A 99 2.05 29.88 0.49
N PRO A 100 3.02 29.21 1.11
CA PRO A 100 2.98 27.76 1.04
C PRO A 100 1.60 27.41 1.60
N ILE A 101 0.61 27.26 0.71
CA ILE A 101 -0.52 26.42 0.93
C ILE A 101 0.27 25.13 1.05
N GLN A 102 0.54 24.71 2.29
CA GLN A 102 0.42 23.30 2.57
C GLN A 102 -0.89 22.97 1.88
N GLN A 103 -0.82 22.45 0.66
CA GLN A 103 -1.99 22.11 -0.11
C GLN A 103 -2.53 20.97 0.72
N THR A 104 -3.36 21.36 1.67
CA THR A 104 -4.10 20.49 2.53
C THR A 104 -4.94 19.78 1.52
N LEU A 105 -4.63 18.50 1.33
CA LEU A 105 -5.40 17.68 0.42
C LEU A 105 -6.84 17.86 0.89
N ASN A 106 -7.68 18.49 0.06
CA ASN A 106 -9.06 18.77 0.44
C ASN A 106 -9.83 17.46 0.28
N THR A 107 -9.62 16.58 1.25
CA THR A 107 -10.24 15.28 1.30
C THR A 107 -11.63 15.41 1.87
N GLY A 108 -12.60 14.68 1.31
CA GLY A 108 -13.90 14.56 1.96
C GLY A 108 -13.85 13.63 3.16
N LYS A 109 -15.01 13.11 3.57
CA LYS A 109 -15.12 12.33 4.82
C LYS A 109 -14.47 10.96 4.66
N TYR A 110 -14.01 10.42 5.78
CA TYR A 110 -13.43 9.09 5.86
C TYR A 110 -14.35 8.18 6.66
N HIS A 111 -14.88 7.16 5.98
CA HIS A 111 -15.73 6.12 6.53
C HIS A 111 -14.97 4.80 6.62
N ALA A 112 -15.28 3.99 7.63
CA ALA A 112 -14.76 2.64 7.69
C ALA A 112 -15.83 1.63 8.10
N LEU A 113 -15.85 0.49 7.41
CA LEU A 113 -16.53 -0.72 7.82
C LEU A 113 -15.48 -1.76 8.20
N ILE A 114 -15.45 -2.12 9.47
CA ILE A 114 -14.47 -3.05 10.03
C ILE A 114 -15.22 -4.28 10.50
N ILE A 115 -14.84 -5.44 9.99
CA ILE A 115 -15.52 -6.72 10.22
C ILE A 115 -14.47 -7.68 10.78
N GLY A 116 -14.71 -8.19 11.98
CA GLY A 116 -13.96 -9.31 12.54
C GLY A 116 -14.92 -10.45 12.83
N VAL A 117 -14.65 -11.65 12.32
CA VAL A 117 -15.47 -12.85 12.55
C VAL A 117 -14.64 -13.85 13.34
N GLU A 118 -14.97 -14.00 14.62
CA GLU A 118 -14.25 -14.85 15.57
C GLU A 118 -15.12 -16.05 15.98
N ASP A 119 -16.38 -15.78 16.32
CA ASP A 119 -17.34 -16.79 16.78
C ASP A 119 -18.25 -17.25 15.64
N TYR A 120 -18.31 -18.55 15.40
CA TYR A 120 -19.17 -19.18 14.41
C TYR A 120 -20.28 -19.99 15.10
N GLN A 121 -21.51 -19.82 14.63
CA GLN A 121 -22.71 -20.43 15.24
C GLN A 121 -22.80 -21.95 15.04
N HIS A 122 -21.95 -22.50 14.17
CA HIS A 122 -22.01 -23.88 13.74
C HIS A 122 -20.64 -24.54 13.87
N ASP A 123 -20.57 -25.63 14.64
CA ASP A 123 -19.36 -26.44 14.89
C ASP A 123 -18.65 -26.96 13.63
N SER A 124 -19.28 -26.84 12.44
CA SER A 124 -18.65 -27.14 11.15
C SER A 124 -17.53 -26.15 10.77
N ILE A 125 -17.45 -25.01 11.45
CA ILE A 125 -16.41 -24.00 11.26
C ILE A 125 -15.84 -23.71 12.64
N GLU A 126 -14.53 -23.89 12.79
CA GLU A 126 -13.83 -23.63 14.05
C GLU A 126 -13.76 -22.12 14.35
N ASP A 127 -13.96 -21.76 15.61
CA ASP A 127 -13.75 -20.40 16.10
C ASP A 127 -12.29 -19.96 15.95
N LEU A 128 -12.09 -18.65 15.84
CA LEU A 128 -10.78 -18.00 15.84
C LEU A 128 -10.56 -17.26 17.17
N ALA A 129 -9.43 -16.59 17.37
CA ALA A 129 -9.16 -15.84 18.61
C ALA A 129 -8.58 -14.42 18.38
N GLU A 130 -8.07 -14.12 17.19
CA GLU A 130 -7.48 -12.81 16.88
C GLU A 130 -8.33 -11.86 15.99
N PRO A 131 -9.29 -12.29 15.14
CA PRO A 131 -9.98 -11.38 14.22
C PRO A 131 -10.63 -10.16 14.86
N LEU A 132 -11.33 -10.30 16.01
CA LEU A 132 -11.94 -9.14 16.67
C LEU A 132 -10.89 -8.21 17.27
N LYS A 133 -9.82 -8.78 17.84
CA LYS A 133 -8.71 -8.01 18.40
C LYS A 133 -7.99 -7.22 17.32
N ASP A 134 -7.81 -7.79 16.13
CA ASP A 134 -7.23 -7.12 14.98
C ASP A 134 -8.14 -6.04 14.41
N ALA A 135 -9.44 -6.32 14.26
CA ALA A 135 -10.44 -5.34 13.90
C ALA A 135 -10.46 -4.13 14.86
N GLN A 136 -10.38 -4.38 16.17
CA GLN A 136 -10.30 -3.33 17.18
C GLN A 136 -9.02 -2.50 17.08
N LYS A 137 -7.86 -3.11 16.84
CA LYS A 137 -6.60 -2.38 16.60
C LYS A 137 -6.71 -1.46 15.39
N VAL A 138 -7.23 -1.97 14.26
CA VAL A 138 -7.44 -1.17 13.05
C VAL A 138 -8.36 0.01 13.35
N LYS A 139 -9.51 -0.23 14.00
CA LYS A 139 -10.44 0.82 14.41
C LYS A 139 -9.75 1.92 15.22
N GLN A 140 -8.99 1.53 16.26
CA GLN A 140 -8.30 2.47 17.13
C GLN A 140 -7.26 3.30 16.36
N ILE A 141 -6.49 2.69 15.47
CA ILE A 141 -5.48 3.40 14.68
C ILE A 141 -6.14 4.42 13.76
N LEU A 142 -7.21 4.02 13.04
CA LEU A 142 -7.94 4.92 12.15
C LEU A 142 -8.50 6.12 12.92
N GLN A 143 -9.04 5.90 14.12
CA GLN A 143 -9.66 6.93 14.96
C GLN A 143 -8.67 7.78 15.77
N ASN A 144 -7.47 7.28 16.07
CA ASN A 144 -6.52 7.99 16.94
C ASN A 144 -5.38 8.63 16.14
N THR A 145 -4.97 8.02 15.03
CA THR A 145 -3.82 8.45 14.22
C THR A 145 -4.25 9.15 12.94
N TYR A 146 -5.40 8.80 12.37
CA TYR A 146 -5.87 9.29 11.07
C TYR A 146 -7.19 10.07 11.18
N THR A 147 -7.61 10.75 10.12
CA THR A 147 -8.75 11.69 10.10
C THR A 147 -10.14 11.04 10.13
N PHE A 148 -10.27 9.75 10.46
CA PHE A 148 -11.56 9.07 10.54
C PHE A 148 -12.35 9.56 11.75
N ASP A 149 -13.55 10.11 11.54
CA ASP A 149 -14.45 10.49 12.64
C ASP A 149 -15.03 9.22 13.29
N PRO A 150 -15.05 9.10 14.63
CA PRO A 150 -15.61 7.93 15.29
C PRO A 150 -17.05 7.57 14.90
N ARG A 151 -17.86 8.55 14.47
CA ARG A 151 -19.25 8.35 14.01
C ARG A 151 -19.34 7.67 12.65
N ASP A 152 -18.28 7.78 11.84
CA ASP A 152 -18.20 7.26 10.48
C ASP A 152 -17.45 5.91 10.41
N VAL A 153 -17.05 5.36 11.57
CA VAL A 153 -16.36 4.07 11.71
C VAL A 153 -17.26 3.04 12.38
N ARG A 154 -17.72 2.06 11.61
CA ARG A 154 -18.54 0.94 12.09
C ARG A 154 -17.68 -0.30 12.29
N LEU A 155 -17.84 -0.95 13.45
CA LEU A 155 -17.29 -2.28 13.73
C LEU A 155 -18.44 -3.27 13.83
N LEU A 156 -18.35 -4.36 13.07
CA LEU A 156 -19.21 -5.53 13.18
C LEU A 156 -18.42 -6.67 13.81
N SER A 157 -18.93 -7.19 14.94
CA SER A 157 -18.27 -8.26 15.69
C SER A 157 -19.00 -9.58 15.50
N SER A 158 -18.34 -10.56 14.90
CA SER A 158 -18.92 -11.86 14.51
C SER A 158 -20.29 -11.72 13.81
N PRO A 159 -20.45 -10.83 12.81
CA PRO A 159 -21.74 -10.59 12.18
C PRO A 159 -22.18 -11.77 11.32
N LYS A 160 -23.49 -11.92 11.21
CA LYS A 160 -24.15 -12.79 10.25
C LYS A 160 -24.05 -12.24 8.84
N ARG A 161 -24.38 -13.08 7.86
CA ARG A 161 -24.37 -12.73 6.45
C ARG A 161 -25.25 -11.52 6.13
N ASP A 162 -26.48 -11.49 6.65
CA ASP A 162 -27.43 -10.40 6.43
C ASP A 162 -26.92 -9.07 7.00
N GLU A 163 -26.36 -9.08 8.21
CA GLU A 163 -25.79 -7.89 8.85
C GLU A 163 -24.64 -7.26 8.04
N ILE A 164 -23.78 -8.08 7.43
CA ILE A 164 -22.71 -7.57 6.54
C ILE A 164 -23.32 -6.94 5.29
N LEU A 165 -24.31 -7.59 4.67
CA LEU A 165 -24.92 -7.10 3.43
C LEU A 165 -25.76 -5.84 3.65
N ASP A 166 -26.50 -5.77 4.75
CA ASP A 166 -27.29 -4.59 5.13
C ASP A 166 -26.38 -3.37 5.33
N GLU A 167 -25.19 -3.56 5.92
CA GLU A 167 -24.24 -2.47 6.09
C GLU A 167 -23.57 -2.06 4.77
N LEU A 168 -23.30 -2.99 3.86
CA LEU A 168 -22.85 -2.68 2.50
C LEU A 168 -23.93 -1.94 1.69
N ASP A 169 -25.20 -2.34 1.80
CA ASP A 169 -26.35 -1.65 1.21
C ASP A 169 -26.46 -0.22 1.79
N ARG A 170 -26.33 -0.07 3.11
CA ARG A 170 -26.34 1.24 3.77
C ARG A 170 -25.25 2.14 3.21
N LEU A 171 -24.02 1.64 3.07
CA LEU A 171 -22.90 2.41 2.50
C LEU A 171 -23.16 2.80 1.05
N SER A 172 -23.68 1.89 0.22
CA SER A 172 -24.04 2.16 -1.18
C SER A 172 -25.09 3.27 -1.30
N ASN A 173 -26.04 3.32 -0.37
CA ASN A 173 -27.10 4.33 -0.34
C ASN A 173 -26.70 5.68 0.28
N THR A 174 -25.62 5.73 1.08
CA THR A 174 -25.29 6.91 1.89
C THR A 174 -24.01 7.63 1.48
N LEU A 175 -23.03 6.92 0.92
CA LEU A 175 -21.76 7.54 0.51
C LEU A 175 -21.90 8.27 -0.83
N THR A 176 -21.10 9.31 -0.98
CA THR A 176 -21.05 10.19 -2.14
C THR A 176 -19.65 10.21 -2.75
N GLU A 177 -19.51 10.79 -3.95
CA GLU A 177 -18.23 10.95 -4.67
C GLU A 177 -17.20 11.83 -3.97
N GLN A 178 -17.55 12.43 -2.83
CA GLN A 178 -16.61 13.17 -1.98
C GLN A 178 -16.03 12.30 -0.86
N ASP A 179 -16.66 11.18 -0.54
CA ASP A 179 -16.31 10.36 0.61
C ASP A 179 -15.23 9.32 0.27
N ASN A 180 -14.54 8.84 1.30
CA ASN A 180 -13.50 7.81 1.22
C ASN A 180 -13.91 6.65 2.11
N LEU A 181 -13.85 5.42 1.60
CA LEU A 181 -14.27 4.22 2.32
C LEU A 181 -13.10 3.25 2.50
N LEU A 182 -12.89 2.80 3.74
CA LEU A 182 -12.07 1.64 4.04
C LEU A 182 -12.96 0.49 4.50
N ILE A 183 -12.83 -0.67 3.87
CA ILE A 183 -13.44 -1.92 4.36
C ILE A 183 -12.32 -2.82 4.86
N PHE A 184 -12.40 -3.28 6.10
CA PHE A 184 -11.50 -4.26 6.69
C PHE A 184 -12.28 -5.53 7.02
N TYR A 185 -11.78 -6.69 6.60
CA TYR A 185 -12.34 -8.00 6.95
C TYR A 185 -11.23 -8.91 7.48
N ALA A 186 -11.47 -9.51 8.64
CA ALA A 186 -10.67 -10.61 9.18
C ALA A 186 -11.60 -11.74 9.64
N GLY A 187 -11.27 -12.98 9.28
CA GLY A 187 -12.07 -14.16 9.58
C GLY A 187 -11.81 -15.27 8.58
N HIS A 188 -12.60 -16.34 8.65
CA HIS A 188 -12.46 -17.45 7.72
C HIS A 188 -12.83 -17.03 6.30
N GLY A 189 -12.18 -17.69 5.35
CA GLY A 189 -12.52 -17.61 3.94
C GLY A 189 -12.37 -18.96 3.28
N TYR A 190 -13.18 -19.21 2.26
CA TYR A 190 -13.16 -20.46 1.51
C TYR A 190 -12.78 -20.20 0.06
N TRP A 191 -11.85 -20.98 -0.48
CA TRP A 191 -11.54 -20.99 -1.91
C TRP A 191 -12.20 -22.18 -2.58
N ASP A 192 -13.08 -21.92 -3.54
CA ASP A 192 -13.65 -22.95 -4.42
C ASP A 192 -12.77 -23.09 -5.67
N PRO A 193 -11.93 -24.14 -5.77
CA PRO A 193 -11.04 -24.32 -6.92
C PRO A 193 -11.79 -24.67 -8.21
N LYS A 194 -13.02 -25.20 -8.12
CA LYS A 194 -13.80 -25.59 -9.31
C LYS A 194 -14.33 -24.35 -10.02
N ASN A 195 -14.87 -23.41 -9.25
CA ASN A 195 -15.41 -22.16 -9.78
C ASN A 195 -14.38 -21.02 -9.79
N LYS A 196 -13.18 -21.24 -9.26
CA LYS A 196 -12.13 -20.23 -9.07
C LYS A 196 -12.67 -18.99 -8.34
N GLN A 197 -13.40 -19.22 -7.26
CA GLN A 197 -14.12 -18.19 -6.52
C GLN A 197 -13.76 -18.24 -5.03
N GLY A 198 -13.39 -17.11 -4.46
CA GLY A 198 -13.21 -16.94 -3.02
C GLY A 198 -14.51 -16.50 -2.34
N TYR A 199 -14.63 -16.83 -1.06
CA TYR A 199 -15.78 -16.48 -0.22
C TYR A 199 -15.32 -16.02 1.15
N TRP A 200 -16.02 -15.04 1.70
CA TRP A 200 -16.02 -14.72 3.13
C TRP A 200 -17.04 -15.59 3.84
N LEU A 201 -16.70 -16.03 5.05
CA LEU A 201 -17.57 -16.83 5.91
C LEU A 201 -18.04 -15.97 7.10
N PRO A 202 -19.30 -15.50 7.09
CA PRO A 202 -19.92 -14.83 8.25
C PRO A 202 -20.15 -15.80 9.43
N SER A 203 -20.57 -15.30 10.58
CA SER A 203 -20.73 -16.13 11.78
C SER A 203 -21.82 -17.20 11.67
N ASP A 204 -22.80 -17.05 10.78
CA ASP A 204 -23.83 -18.04 10.47
C ASP A 204 -23.48 -18.96 9.29
N ALA A 205 -22.23 -18.92 8.82
CA ALA A 205 -21.77 -19.79 7.75
C ALA A 205 -21.79 -21.28 8.15
N ARG A 206 -22.07 -22.15 7.18
CA ARG A 206 -21.93 -23.61 7.30
C ARG A 206 -21.02 -24.14 6.20
N GLU A 207 -20.13 -25.07 6.54
CA GLU A 207 -19.08 -25.61 5.64
C GLU A 207 -19.62 -26.16 4.30
N ASN A 208 -20.86 -26.64 4.27
CA ASN A 208 -21.48 -27.24 3.08
C ASN A 208 -22.69 -26.44 2.55
N ARG A 209 -22.76 -25.13 2.83
CA ARG A 209 -23.90 -24.29 2.45
C ARG A 209 -23.49 -22.92 1.92
N ARG A 210 -23.11 -22.86 0.64
CA ARG A 210 -22.71 -21.62 -0.06
C ARG A 210 -23.68 -20.43 0.04
N ARG A 211 -24.97 -20.70 0.29
CA ARG A 211 -25.98 -19.66 0.52
C ARG A 211 -25.62 -18.75 1.70
N ASP A 212 -24.94 -19.30 2.70
CA ASP A 212 -24.58 -18.60 3.92
C ASP A 212 -23.23 -17.89 3.79
N TRP A 213 -22.58 -17.96 2.62
CA TRP A 213 -21.30 -17.33 2.36
C TRP A 213 -21.49 -16.06 1.54
N ILE A 214 -20.47 -15.20 1.53
CA ILE A 214 -20.42 -14.01 0.69
C ILE A 214 -19.31 -14.19 -0.33
N SER A 215 -19.67 -14.27 -1.61
CA SER A 215 -18.66 -14.44 -2.67
C SER A 215 -17.88 -13.16 -2.90
N ASN A 216 -16.60 -13.27 -3.27
CA ASN A 216 -15.81 -12.09 -3.63
C ASN A 216 -16.42 -11.33 -4.82
N SER A 217 -17.17 -11.98 -5.72
CA SER A 217 -17.90 -11.28 -6.78
C SER A 217 -19.02 -10.41 -6.21
N THR A 218 -19.77 -10.90 -5.23
CA THR A 218 -20.74 -10.08 -4.48
C THR A 218 -20.04 -8.86 -3.85
N ILE A 219 -18.89 -9.06 -3.21
CA ILE A 219 -18.11 -7.93 -2.64
C ILE A 219 -17.72 -6.94 -3.75
N VAL A 220 -17.17 -7.41 -4.88
CA VAL A 220 -16.80 -6.55 -6.01
C VAL A 220 -18.00 -5.77 -6.55
N ASP A 221 -19.17 -6.40 -6.68
CA ASP A 221 -20.39 -5.74 -7.13
C ASP A 221 -20.78 -4.60 -6.17
N TYR A 222 -20.68 -4.83 -4.84
CA TYR A 222 -20.85 -3.77 -3.84
C TYR A 222 -19.83 -2.65 -3.99
N LEU A 223 -18.53 -2.96 -4.08
CA LEU A 223 -17.48 -1.97 -4.27
C LEU A 223 -17.70 -1.12 -5.54
N SER A 224 -18.27 -1.71 -6.59
CA SER A 224 -18.62 -1.01 -7.83
C SER A 224 -19.83 -0.08 -7.67
N SER A 225 -20.76 -0.43 -6.79
CA SER A 225 -21.99 0.34 -6.55
C SER A 225 -21.79 1.52 -5.58
N ILE A 226 -20.83 1.42 -4.68
CA ILE A 226 -20.54 2.44 -3.68
C ILE A 226 -19.87 3.65 -4.37
N LYS A 227 -20.50 4.83 -4.21
CA LYS A 227 -20.14 6.06 -4.92
C LYS A 227 -18.92 6.80 -4.37
N SER A 228 -18.29 6.32 -3.29
CA SER A 228 -17.11 6.96 -2.70
C SER A 228 -16.04 7.27 -3.75
N LYS A 229 -15.28 8.36 -3.55
CA LYS A 229 -14.14 8.71 -4.41
C LYS A 229 -13.12 7.58 -4.39
N HIS A 230 -12.73 7.17 -3.19
CA HIS A 230 -11.76 6.12 -2.96
C HIS A 230 -12.37 5.02 -2.09
N THR A 231 -12.26 3.77 -2.54
CA THR A 231 -12.51 2.59 -1.73
C THR A 231 -11.26 1.74 -1.62
N LEU A 232 -10.87 1.45 -0.39
CA LEU A 232 -9.81 0.50 -0.07
C LEU A 232 -10.39 -0.70 0.67
N LEU A 233 -10.24 -1.89 0.09
CA LEU A 233 -10.55 -3.14 0.75
C LEU A 233 -9.27 -3.76 1.33
N ILE A 234 -9.29 -4.12 2.60
CA ILE A 234 -8.23 -4.84 3.30
C ILE A 234 -8.83 -6.16 3.77
N SER A 235 -8.42 -7.27 3.17
CA SER A 235 -8.98 -8.59 3.48
C SER A 235 -7.91 -9.52 4.02
N ASP A 236 -8.05 -9.88 5.29
CA ASP A 236 -7.29 -10.93 5.95
C ASP A 236 -8.06 -12.26 5.94
N ALA A 237 -8.37 -12.69 4.73
CA ALA A 237 -9.04 -13.94 4.42
C ALA A 237 -8.70 -14.34 2.98
N CYS A 238 -9.09 -15.55 2.55
CA CYS A 238 -8.94 -16.02 1.18
C CYS A 238 -9.66 -15.09 0.18
N PHE A 239 -8.97 -14.04 -0.25
CA PHE A 239 -9.45 -13.03 -1.19
C PHE A 239 -8.62 -13.03 -2.47
N SER A 240 -8.15 -14.22 -2.86
CA SER A 240 -7.39 -14.46 -4.07
C SER A 240 -8.24 -15.18 -5.11
N GLY A 241 -8.00 -14.87 -6.39
CA GLY A 241 -8.69 -15.47 -7.54
C GLY A 241 -9.41 -14.43 -8.38
N GLY A 242 -8.73 -13.92 -9.42
CA GLY A 242 -9.33 -13.11 -10.48
C GLY A 242 -9.70 -11.66 -10.13
N ILE A 243 -9.54 -11.21 -8.88
CA ILE A 243 -9.95 -9.85 -8.50
C ILE A 243 -9.02 -8.75 -9.00
N PHE A 244 -7.71 -8.99 -9.02
CA PHE A 244 -6.74 -8.00 -9.48
C PHE A 244 -6.62 -8.02 -11.00
N LYS A 245 -6.57 -6.85 -11.65
CA LYS A 245 -6.35 -6.74 -13.09
C LYS A 245 -5.08 -7.51 -13.47
N THR A 246 -5.22 -8.53 -14.32
CA THR A 246 -4.18 -9.54 -14.63
C THR A 246 -2.90 -8.99 -15.29
N ARG A 247 -2.75 -7.67 -15.43
CA ARG A 247 -1.61 -7.02 -16.08
C ARG A 247 -0.83 -5.99 -15.25
N SER A 248 -1.13 -5.78 -13.96
CA SER A 248 -0.46 -4.73 -13.18
C SER A 248 0.16 -5.24 -11.88
N ALA A 249 0.64 -6.48 -11.83
CA ALA A 249 1.29 -6.98 -10.61
C ALA A 249 2.61 -6.23 -10.31
N PHE A 250 3.27 -5.66 -11.33
CA PHE A 250 4.56 -4.97 -11.20
C PHE A 250 4.82 -3.96 -12.33
N SER A 251 4.14 -2.82 -12.31
CA SER A 251 4.50 -1.60 -13.05
C SER A 251 3.77 -0.44 -12.36
N GLU A 252 4.32 0.68 -11.92
CA GLU A 252 5.63 1.30 -12.04
C GLU A 252 5.93 2.01 -10.70
N THR A 253 7.01 2.78 -10.64
CA THR A 253 7.36 3.71 -9.55
C THR A 253 6.13 4.33 -8.85
N PRO A 254 6.07 4.38 -7.50
CA PRO A 254 5.01 5.10 -6.81
C PRO A 254 4.95 6.54 -7.33
N ASP A 255 3.80 6.94 -7.85
CA ASP A 255 3.60 8.33 -8.21
C ASP A 255 3.44 9.10 -6.90
N HIS A 256 4.51 9.76 -6.45
CA HIS A 256 4.53 10.43 -5.14
C HIS A 256 3.73 11.74 -5.12
N ASP A 257 3.06 12.10 -6.22
CA ASP A 257 2.13 13.21 -6.24
C ASP A 257 0.79 12.78 -5.64
N THR A 258 0.66 12.96 -4.33
CA THR A 258 -0.55 12.60 -3.58
C THR A 258 -1.79 13.33 -4.06
N ASN A 259 -1.66 14.52 -4.67
CA ASN A 259 -2.79 15.24 -5.25
C ASN A 259 -3.27 14.52 -6.51
N ALA A 260 -2.34 14.16 -7.41
CA ALA A 260 -2.66 13.43 -8.63
C ALA A 260 -3.30 12.05 -8.33
N LEU A 261 -2.78 11.35 -7.31
CA LEU A 261 -3.37 10.08 -6.86
C LEU A 261 -4.76 10.25 -6.24
N TYR A 262 -5.01 11.36 -5.53
CA TYR A 262 -6.31 11.61 -4.92
C TYR A 262 -7.34 12.17 -5.90
N ASP A 263 -6.92 12.79 -7.00
CA ASP A 263 -7.86 13.43 -7.93
C ASP A 263 -8.73 12.43 -8.68
N LEU A 264 -8.19 11.25 -8.97
CA LEU A 264 -8.89 10.19 -9.71
C LEU A 264 -9.56 9.19 -8.76
N PRO A 265 -10.80 8.74 -9.03
CA PRO A 265 -11.44 7.68 -8.26
C PRO A 265 -10.63 6.38 -8.20
N SER A 266 -10.66 5.67 -7.08
CA SER A 266 -9.89 4.43 -6.90
C SER A 266 -10.66 3.32 -6.20
N ARG A 267 -10.49 2.08 -6.66
CA ARG A 267 -10.96 0.86 -6.00
C ARG A 267 -9.78 -0.08 -5.87
N LYS A 268 -9.09 0.01 -4.73
CA LYS A 268 -7.91 -0.80 -4.43
C LYS A 268 -8.25 -1.88 -3.41
N ALA A 269 -7.52 -2.98 -3.46
CA ALA A 269 -7.55 -4.00 -2.43
C ALA A 269 -6.15 -4.40 -2.00
N MET A 270 -5.99 -4.79 -0.73
CA MET A 270 -4.84 -5.51 -0.22
C MET A 270 -5.27 -6.76 0.54
N THR A 271 -4.53 -7.86 0.35
CA THR A 271 -4.90 -9.18 0.88
C THR A 271 -3.71 -9.90 1.48
N SER A 272 -3.95 -10.75 2.47
CA SER A 272 -2.88 -11.50 3.17
C SER A 272 -2.17 -12.55 2.30
N GLY A 273 -2.82 -13.08 1.26
CA GLY A 273 -2.14 -13.82 0.19
C GLY A 273 -3.04 -14.73 -0.64
N THR A 274 -2.43 -15.65 -1.39
CA THR A 274 -3.11 -16.50 -2.38
C THR A 274 -3.48 -17.89 -1.85
N LEU A 275 -4.77 -18.22 -1.93
CA LEU A 275 -5.34 -19.57 -2.07
C LEU A 275 -5.11 -20.54 -0.89
N ARG A 276 -4.62 -20.06 0.25
CA ARG A 276 -4.32 -20.87 1.45
C ARG A 276 -4.98 -20.25 2.68
N LEU A 277 -5.41 -21.11 3.61
CA LEU A 277 -5.92 -20.71 4.92
C LEU A 277 -4.88 -19.82 5.62
N VAL A 278 -5.36 -18.72 6.18
CA VAL A 278 -4.53 -17.77 6.94
C VAL A 278 -4.47 -18.27 8.39
N PRO A 279 -3.32 -18.25 9.07
CA PRO A 279 -3.25 -18.59 10.49
C PRO A 279 -4.07 -17.60 11.31
N ASP A 280 -4.63 -18.05 12.43
CA ASP A 280 -5.41 -17.21 13.37
C ASP A 280 -4.68 -15.91 13.70
N ARG A 281 -3.38 -15.98 14.03
CA ARG A 281 -2.52 -14.80 14.12
C ARG A 281 -2.00 -14.39 12.74
N SER A 282 -2.53 -13.29 12.21
CA SER A 282 -2.12 -12.76 10.90
C SER A 282 -0.89 -11.87 10.94
N VAL A 283 0.21 -12.36 10.36
CA VAL A 283 1.42 -11.54 10.11
C VAL A 283 1.15 -10.39 9.15
N PHE A 284 0.16 -10.54 8.26
CA PHE A 284 -0.24 -9.47 7.34
C PHE A 284 -0.81 -8.29 8.13
N VAL A 285 -1.79 -8.56 9.00
CA VAL A 285 -2.40 -7.52 9.84
C VAL A 285 -1.39 -6.95 10.83
N GLU A 286 -0.57 -7.80 11.45
CA GLU A 286 0.46 -7.38 12.42
C GLU A 286 1.40 -6.33 11.83
N TYR A 287 1.99 -6.60 10.65
CA TYR A 287 2.92 -5.66 10.03
C TYR A 287 2.21 -4.45 9.40
N MET A 288 1.00 -4.60 8.88
CA MET A 288 0.19 -3.48 8.40
C MET A 288 -0.11 -2.50 9.54
N VAL A 289 -0.65 -3.00 10.66
CA VAL A 289 -0.91 -2.22 11.88
C VAL A 289 0.37 -1.54 12.35
N LYS A 290 1.49 -2.27 12.40
CA LYS A 290 2.79 -1.70 12.79
C LYS A 290 3.21 -0.54 11.89
N ARG A 291 2.96 -0.60 10.58
CA ARG A 291 3.29 0.51 9.64
C ARG A 291 2.32 1.67 9.74
N LEU A 292 1.03 1.42 9.91
CA LEU A 292 0.05 2.48 10.13
C LEU A 292 0.32 3.25 11.43
N SER A 293 0.63 2.55 12.53
CA SER A 293 0.90 3.19 13.83
C SER A 293 2.18 4.02 13.85
N ASN A 294 3.21 3.59 13.11
CA ASN A 294 4.52 4.27 13.07
C ASN A 294 4.70 5.14 11.82
N ASN A 295 3.60 5.54 11.16
CA ASN A 295 3.67 6.34 9.95
C ASN A 295 4.16 7.77 10.24
N PRO A 296 5.28 8.21 9.65
CA PRO A 296 5.76 9.59 9.82
C PRO A 296 4.99 10.59 8.94
N ASP A 297 4.39 10.14 7.83
CA ASP A 297 3.91 11.02 6.77
C ASP A 297 2.51 11.56 7.02
N LYS A 298 2.27 12.81 6.62
CA LYS A 298 0.92 13.42 6.68
C LYS A 298 -0.07 12.71 5.75
N TYR A 299 0.41 12.32 4.57
CA TYR A 299 -0.35 11.61 3.54
C TYR A 299 0.35 10.30 3.24
N LEU A 300 -0.36 9.19 3.36
CA LEU A 300 0.16 7.86 3.09
C LEU A 300 -0.79 7.17 2.11
N SER A 301 -0.32 6.88 0.90
CA SER A 301 -1.13 6.12 -0.07
C SER A 301 -1.24 4.65 0.33
N SER A 302 -2.27 3.95 -0.14
CA SER A 302 -2.43 2.52 0.15
C SER A 302 -1.31 1.69 -0.49
N GLN A 303 -0.80 2.11 -1.65
CA GLN A 303 0.39 1.52 -2.29
C GLN A 303 1.65 1.69 -1.43
N ASP A 304 1.89 2.89 -0.89
CA ASP A 304 3.05 3.17 -0.04
C ASP A 304 2.98 2.38 1.27
N LEU A 305 1.79 2.35 1.90
CA LEU A 305 1.54 1.52 3.07
C LEU A 305 1.91 0.06 2.78
N PHE A 306 1.34 -0.50 1.70
CA PHE A 306 1.57 -1.89 1.30
C PHE A 306 3.06 -2.19 1.06
N THR A 307 3.74 -1.31 0.32
CA THR A 307 5.17 -1.43 0.03
C THR A 307 6.02 -1.49 1.30
N ARG A 308 5.68 -0.71 2.33
CA ARG A 308 6.41 -0.65 3.61
C ARG A 308 6.31 -1.92 4.46
N PHE A 309 5.28 -2.73 4.27
CA PHE A 309 5.08 -3.94 5.09
C PHE A 309 5.19 -5.25 4.32
N ARG A 310 4.94 -5.28 3.01
CA ARG A 310 4.85 -6.52 2.22
C ARG A 310 6.04 -7.46 2.42
N LYS A 311 7.27 -6.94 2.34
CA LYS A 311 8.50 -7.74 2.50
C LYS A 311 8.62 -8.31 3.92
N ALA A 312 8.27 -7.52 4.93
CA ALA A 312 8.31 -7.96 6.31
C ALA A 312 7.25 -9.03 6.60
N ALA A 313 6.02 -8.84 6.10
CA ALA A 313 4.95 -9.83 6.22
C ALA A 313 5.29 -11.15 5.51
N ALA A 314 5.79 -11.09 4.28
CA ALA A 314 6.21 -12.28 3.53
C ALA A 314 7.37 -13.03 4.21
N ASN A 315 8.37 -12.31 4.71
CA ASN A 315 9.55 -12.92 5.35
C ASN A 315 9.25 -13.57 6.70
N ASN A 316 8.20 -13.13 7.40
CA ASN A 316 7.85 -13.62 8.74
C ASN A 316 6.60 -14.51 8.72
N SER A 317 6.04 -14.81 7.54
CA SER A 317 4.91 -15.71 7.41
C SER A 317 5.33 -17.14 7.78
N PRO A 318 4.56 -17.83 8.66
CA PRO A 318 4.79 -19.25 8.93
C PRO A 318 4.35 -20.14 7.75
N ILE A 319 3.60 -19.58 6.79
CA ILE A 319 3.15 -20.29 5.59
C ILE A 319 4.07 -19.92 4.42
N GLU A 320 4.80 -20.92 3.93
CA GLU A 320 5.67 -20.78 2.76
C GLU A 320 4.87 -20.35 1.51
N GLY A 321 5.36 -19.34 0.80
CA GLY A 321 4.74 -18.82 -0.41
C GLY A 321 3.51 -17.95 -0.19
N LEU A 322 3.10 -17.67 1.06
CA LEU A 322 2.08 -16.68 1.36
C LEU A 322 2.66 -15.28 1.18
N VAL A 323 2.33 -14.66 0.05
CA VAL A 323 2.78 -13.30 -0.28
C VAL A 323 1.55 -12.40 -0.34
N PRO A 324 1.50 -11.33 0.49
CA PRO A 324 0.45 -10.34 0.40
C PRO A 324 0.36 -9.72 -0.98
N GLN A 325 -0.85 -9.32 -1.37
CA GLN A 325 -1.10 -8.69 -2.66
C GLN A 325 -1.75 -7.31 -2.48
N TRP A 326 -1.53 -6.43 -3.43
CA TRP A 326 -2.19 -5.14 -3.56
C TRP A 326 -2.45 -4.86 -5.03
N GLY A 327 -3.54 -4.16 -5.33
CA GLY A 327 -3.82 -3.70 -6.68
C GLY A 327 -5.25 -3.21 -6.87
N GLU A 328 -5.58 -2.95 -8.13
CA GLU A 328 -6.91 -2.52 -8.60
C GLU A 328 -7.92 -3.66 -8.53
N VAL A 329 -9.10 -3.38 -8.00
CA VAL A 329 -10.26 -4.27 -8.05
C VAL A 329 -10.87 -4.21 -9.45
N GLN A 330 -10.86 -5.34 -10.16
CA GLN A 330 -11.42 -5.43 -11.50
C GLN A 330 -12.92 -5.09 -11.53
N ARG A 331 -13.33 -4.37 -12.58
CA ARG A 331 -14.73 -4.02 -12.88
C ARG A 331 -15.42 -3.20 -11.76
N ALA A 332 -14.66 -2.54 -10.89
CA ALA A 332 -15.20 -1.75 -9.79
C ALA A 332 -15.13 -0.22 -10.00
N GLY A 333 -14.69 0.25 -11.18
CA GLY A 333 -14.60 1.69 -11.50
C GLY A 333 -13.35 2.39 -10.97
N ASP A 334 -12.20 1.69 -10.91
CA ASP A 334 -10.90 2.31 -10.62
C ASP A 334 -10.41 3.10 -11.84
N GLU A 335 -10.00 4.35 -11.63
CA GLU A 335 -9.51 5.27 -12.68
C GLU A 335 -8.02 5.60 -12.52
N GLY A 336 -7.29 4.89 -11.67
CA GLY A 336 -5.85 5.07 -11.48
C GLY A 336 -5.44 5.91 -10.27
N GLY A 337 -6.40 6.40 -9.46
CA GLY A 337 -6.08 7.05 -8.19
C GLY A 337 -5.67 6.07 -7.09
N ASP A 338 -5.52 6.56 -5.85
CA ASP A 338 -5.26 5.75 -4.67
C ASP A 338 -5.96 6.28 -3.41
N PHE A 339 -6.27 5.38 -2.49
CA PHE A 339 -6.73 5.72 -1.16
C PHE A 339 -5.60 6.34 -0.36
N ILE A 340 -5.79 7.59 0.10
CA ILE A 340 -4.81 8.32 0.89
C ILE A 340 -5.25 8.34 2.35
N PHE A 341 -4.46 7.75 3.24
CA PHE A 341 -4.59 7.93 4.68
C PHE A 341 -4.05 9.31 5.06
N VAL A 342 -4.90 10.15 5.67
CA VAL A 342 -4.50 11.47 6.17
C VAL A 342 -4.28 11.38 7.67
N ARG A 343 -3.02 11.52 8.10
CA ARG A 343 -2.66 11.55 9.53
C ARG A 343 -3.21 12.82 10.18
N ARG A 344 -3.63 12.77 11.44
CA ARG A 344 -4.14 13.96 12.16
C ARG A 344 -3.05 15.01 12.37
#